data_AF-D3AI69-F1
#
_entry.id   AF-D3AI69-F1
#
_cell.length_a   1.000
_cell.length_b   1.000
_cell.length_c   1.000
_cell.angle_alpha   90.00
_cell.angle_beta   90.00
_cell.angle_gamma   90.00
#
_symmetry.space_group_name_H-M   'P 1'
#
loop_
_entity.id
_entity.type
_entity.pdbx_description
1 polymer ?
#
loop_
_entity_poly.entity_id
_entity_poly.type
_entity_poly.pdbx_seq_one_letter_code
_entity_poly.pdbx_strand_id
1 'polypeptide(L)' 'DYEWVLSIREQCVKAGVTFWFKNTGSLFRHDGIVEKINPYQQTGRAKALEIDISDGKRLF' A
#
# COMPACT_ATOMS: atom_id res chain seq x y z
N ASP A 1 -0.34 -6.19 6.51
CA ASP A 1 -1.66 -5.86 7.08
C ASP A 1 -2.16 -4.62 6.37
N TYR A 2 -3.33 -4.69 5.72
CA TYR A 2 -3.90 -3.60 4.92
C TYR A 2 -4.22 -2.36 5.76
N GLU A 3 -4.77 -2.54 6.97
CA GLU A 3 -5.08 -1.42 7.88
C GLU A 3 -3.82 -0.67 8.30
N TRP A 4 -2.74 -1.41 8.54
CA TRP A 4 -1.44 -0.81 8.84
C TRP A 4 -0.92 0.05 7.67
N VAL A 5 -1.08 -0.42 6.43
CA VAL A 5 -0.70 0.33 5.22
C VAL A 5 -1.50 1.63 5.11
N LEU A 6 -2.82 1.57 5.35
CA LEU A 6 -3.69 2.75 5.34
C LEU A 6 -3.29 3.77 6.41
N SER A 7 -2.99 3.30 7.62
CA SER A 7 -2.51 4.17 8.71
C SER A 7 -1.21 4.89 8.35
N ILE A 8 -0.23 4.19 7.74
CA ILE A 8 1.02 4.85 7.30
C ILE A 8 0.75 5.86 6.19
N ARG A 9 -0.11 5.51 5.22
CA ARG A 9 -0.52 6.44 4.15
C ARG A 9 -1.13 7.71 4.73
N GLU A 10 -2.03 7.59 5.71
CA GLU A 10 -2.65 8.73 6.38
C GLU A 10 -1.62 9.60 7.10
N GLN A 11 -0.64 8.99 7.78
CA GLN A 11 0.44 9.72 8.44
C GLN A 11 1.31 10.49 7.44
N CYS A 12 1.64 9.89 6.29
CA CYS A 12 2.38 10.55 5.22
C CYS A 12 1.61 11.76 4.66
N VAL A 13 0.31 11.58 4.38
CA VAL A 13 -0.57 12.67 3.91
C VAL A 13 -0.62 13.81 4.93
N LYS A 14 -0.77 13.50 6.23
CA LYS A 14 -0.77 14.51 7.31
C LYS A 14 0.56 15.24 7.44
N ALA A 15 1.67 14.56 7.21
CA ALA A 15 3.01 15.14 7.24
C ALA A 15 3.40 15.89 5.94
N GLY A 16 2.54 15.87 4.92
CA GLY A 16 2.83 16.50 3.63
C GLY A 16 3.93 15.80 2.83
N VAL A 17 4.19 14.51 3.11
CA VAL A 17 5.18 13.70 2.39
C VAL A 17 4.48 12.68 1.49
N THR A 18 5.08 12.42 0.34
CA THR A 18 4.59 11.42 -0.61
C THR A 18 4.62 10.02 -0.01
N PHE A 19 3.45 9.37 0.06
CA PHE A 19 3.37 7.94 0.33
C PHE A 19 3.61 7.15 -0.97
N TRP A 20 4.46 6.13 -0.88
CA TRP A 20 4.71 5.16 -1.93
C TRP A 20 4.53 3.76 -1.36
N PHE A 21 3.61 2.99 -1.93
CA PHE A 21 3.42 1.61 -1.51
C PHE A 21 4.69 0.79 -1.75
N LYS A 22 5.12 0.07 -0.72
CA LYS A 22 6.20 -0.92 -0.81
C LYS A 22 5.63 -2.29 -0.55
N ASN A 23 6.13 -3.27 -1.29
CA ASN A 23 5.74 -4.66 -1.13
C ASN A 23 5.93 -5.10 0.34
N THR A 24 4.94 -5.81 0.88
CA THR A 24 4.87 -6.24 2.29
C THR A 24 5.16 -7.74 2.48
N GLY A 25 5.74 -8.39 1.48
CA GLY A 25 6.02 -9.82 1.42
C GLY A 25 4.99 -10.61 0.60
N SER A 26 4.78 -11.88 0.97
CA SER A 26 3.83 -12.76 0.27
C SER A 26 2.49 -12.93 0.99
N LEU A 27 2.40 -12.51 2.25
CA LEU A 27 1.18 -12.61 3.06
C LEU A 27 0.49 -11.25 3.07
N PHE A 28 -0.76 -11.22 2.60
CA PHE A 28 -1.58 -10.02 2.56
C PHE A 28 -2.82 -10.26 3.42
N ARG A 29 -3.01 -9.39 4.42
CA ARG A 29 -4.17 -9.42 5.30
C ARG A 29 -5.06 -8.24 4.94
N HIS A 30 -6.29 -8.51 4.54
CA HIS A 30 -7.34 -7.49 4.34
C HIS A 30 -8.67 -8.03 4.87
N ASP A 31 -9.50 -7.19 5.49
CA ASP A 31 -10.82 -7.57 6.01
C ASP A 31 -10.81 -8.82 6.92
N GLY A 32 -9.73 -9.02 7.67
CA GLY A 32 -9.54 -10.20 8.53
C GLY A 32 -9.12 -11.49 7.80
N ILE A 33 -9.08 -11.50 6.46
CA ILE A 33 -8.64 -12.62 5.63
C ILE A 33 -7.13 -12.50 5.38
N VAL A 34 -6.40 -13.59 5.57
CA VAL A 34 -4.97 -13.68 5.20
C VAL A 34 -4.83 -14.50 3.94
N GLU A 35 -4.44 -13.87 2.85
CA GLU A 35 -4.17 -14.50 1.56
C GLU A 35 -2.66 -14.54 1.29
N LYS A 36 -2.21 -15.58 0.60
CA LYS A 36 -0.86 -15.61 0.03
C LYS A 36 -0.92 -15.08 -1.40
N ILE A 37 -0.39 -13.87 -1.61
CA ILE A 37 -0.31 -13.26 -2.93
C ILE A 37 1.14 -13.24 -3.42
N ASN A 38 1.32 -13.38 -4.73
CA ASN A 38 2.63 -13.25 -5.34
C ASN A 38 3.15 -11.81 -5.11
N PRO A 39 4.37 -11.62 -4.55
CA PRO A 39 4.98 -10.31 -4.38
C PRO A 39 4.90 -9.39 -5.61
N TYR A 40 5.08 -9.96 -6.81
CA TYR A 40 5.02 -9.20 -8.07
C TYR A 40 3.62 -8.66 -8.39
N GLN A 41 2.56 -9.25 -7.83
CA GLN A 41 1.18 -8.83 -8.02
C GLN A 41 0.73 -7.79 -6.99
N GLN A 42 1.50 -7.56 -5.90
CA GLN A 42 1.10 -6.62 -4.85
C GLN A 42 0.96 -5.18 -5.36
N THR A 43 1.90 -4.72 -6.19
CA THR A 43 1.83 -3.36 -6.77
C THR A 43 0.61 -3.20 -7.66
N GLY A 44 0.23 -4.25 -8.41
CA GLY A 44 -0.99 -4.25 -9.21
C GLY A 44 -2.25 -4.14 -8.34
N ARG A 45 -2.31 -4.89 -7.22
CA ARG A 45 -3.41 -4.77 -6.25
C ARG A 45 -3.43 -3.40 -5.57
N ALA A 46 -2.28 -2.86 -5.20
CA ALA A 46 -2.18 -1.53 -4.60
C ALA A 46 -2.73 -0.43 -5.52
N LYS A 47 -2.48 -0.54 -6.83
CA LYS A 47 -3.08 0.34 -7.85
C LYS A 47 -4.59 0.16 -7.96
N ALA A 48 -5.06 -1.09 -8.00
CA ALA A 48 -6.49 -1.39 -8.09
C ALA A 48 -7.29 -0.92 -6.85
N LEU A 49 -6.64 -0.89 -5.69
CA LEU A 49 -7.19 -0.39 -4.43
C LEU A 49 -6.89 1.09 -4.18
N GLU A 50 -6.29 1.80 -5.15
CA GLU A 50 -5.95 3.23 -5.06
C GLU A 50 -5.04 3.59 -3.86
N ILE A 51 -4.23 2.64 -3.38
CA ILE A 51 -3.28 2.83 -2.28
C ILE A 51 -1.81 2.91 -2.75
N ASP A 52 -1.54 2.96 -4.06
CA ASP A 52 -0.17 2.93 -4.61
C ASP A 52 0.61 4.23 -4.32
N ILE A 53 0.01 5.39 -4.59
CA ILE A 53 0.64 6.72 -4.46
C ILE A 53 -0.39 7.72 -3.91
N SER A 54 0.01 8.58 -2.97
CA SER A 54 -0.91 9.56 -2.34
C SER A 54 -1.06 10.89 -3.08
N ASP A 55 -0.04 11.37 -3.78
CA ASP A 55 0.03 12.75 -4.34
C ASP A 55 0.37 12.79 -5.84
N GLY A 56 0.35 11.63 -6.51
CA GLY A 56 0.72 11.46 -7.91
C GLY A 56 2.21 11.70 -8.21
N LYS A 57 3.02 12.13 -7.23
CA LYS A 57 4.44 12.40 -7.45
C LYS A 57 5.20 11.09 -7.38
N ARG A 58 5.64 10.61 -8.53
CA ARG A 58 6.62 9.53 -8.57
C ARG A 58 7.93 10.10 -8.04
N LEU A 59 8.61 9.35 -7.17
CA LEU A 59 9.90 9.77 -6.64
C LEU A 59 11.02 9.78 -7.70
N PHE A 60 10.74 9.32 -8.93
CA PHE A 60 11.64 9.27 -10.08
C PHE A 60 10.82 9.30 -11.38
#